data_AF-A0A1Z8VFX2-F1
#
_entry.id   AF-A0A1Z8VFX2-F1
#
_cell.length_a   1.000
_cell.length_b   1.000
_cell.length_c   1.000
_cell.angle_alpha   90.00
_cell.angle_beta   90.00
_cell.angle_gamma   90.00
#
_symmetry.space_group_name_H-M   'P 1'
#
loop_
_entity.id
_entity.type
_entity.pdbx_description
1 polymer ?
#
loop_
_entity_poly.entity_id
_entity_poly.type
_entity_poly.pdbx_seq_one_letter_code
_entity_poly.pdbx_strand_id
1 'polypeptide(L)'
;REFAPRAGTPEVPAAGTTNRALACYLVRHGLINTQGDAPCIVRAEQGYEIERPSLVTTRVALDENVPTDIWVGGLATQVVRGQFSV
;
A
#
# COMPACT_ATOMS: atom_id res chain seq x y z
N ARG A 1 -5.03 -7.32 -5.45
CA ARG A 1 -4.73 -7.29 -6.91
C ARG A 1 -5.07 -5.92 -7.48
N GLU A 2 -4.34 -5.47 -8.51
CA GLU A 2 -4.61 -4.20 -9.18
C GLU A 2 -4.36 -4.31 -10.69
N PHE A 3 -5.37 -3.98 -11.48
CA PHE A 3 -5.30 -4.05 -12.94
C PHE A 3 -5.22 -2.66 -13.54
N ALA A 4 -4.21 -2.41 -14.37
CA ALA A 4 -3.97 -1.11 -15.00
C ALA A 4 -3.64 -1.22 -16.51
N PRO A 5 -4.40 -2.00 -17.31
CA PRO A 5 -4.04 -2.27 -18.71
C PRO A 5 -3.95 -1.00 -19.56
N ARG A 6 -4.76 0.02 -19.25
CA ARG A 6 -4.71 1.33 -19.92
C ARG A 6 -3.38 2.07 -19.72
N ALA A 7 -2.67 1.80 -18.62
CA ALA A 7 -1.35 2.33 -18.34
C ALA A 7 -0.22 1.42 -18.86
N GLY A 8 -0.53 0.42 -19.67
CA GLY A 8 0.43 -0.55 -20.20
C GLY A 8 0.87 -1.62 -19.21
N THR A 9 0.28 -1.68 -18.01
CA THR A 9 0.60 -2.68 -16.98
C THR A 9 -0.62 -3.59 -16.75
N PRO A 10 -0.61 -4.84 -17.23
CA PRO A 10 -1.76 -5.75 -17.06
C PRO A 10 -2.18 -5.91 -15.60
N GLU A 11 -1.21 -6.15 -14.71
CA GLU A 11 -1.41 -6.22 -13.27
C GLU A 11 -0.19 -5.64 -12.52
N VAL A 12 -0.44 -4.83 -11.50
CA VAL A 12 0.59 -4.16 -10.70
C VAL A 12 0.98 -5.04 -9.50
N PRO A 13 2.27 -5.40 -9.32
CA PRO A 13 2.70 -6.30 -8.25
C PRO A 13 2.58 -5.68 -6.85
N ALA A 14 2.85 -4.38 -6.73
CA ALA A 14 2.66 -3.62 -5.50
C ALA A 14 2.43 -2.15 -5.86
N ALA A 15 1.35 -1.56 -5.35
CA ALA A 15 1.03 -0.16 -5.60
C ALA A 15 0.79 0.59 -4.29
N GLY A 16 1.66 1.53 -3.97
CA GLY A 16 1.53 2.32 -2.74
C GLY A 16 0.26 3.18 -2.72
N THR A 17 -0.10 3.79 -3.86
CA THR A 17 -1.28 4.66 -3.99
C THR A 17 -2.59 3.91 -3.75
N THR A 18 -2.72 2.71 -4.30
CA THR A 18 -3.90 1.86 -4.12
C THR A 18 -4.03 1.38 -2.69
N ASN A 19 -2.93 0.92 -2.08
CA ASN A 19 -2.93 0.50 -0.68
C ASN A 19 -3.21 1.67 0.28
N ARG A 20 -2.75 2.90 -0.04
CA ARG A 20 -3.14 4.12 0.68
C ARG A 20 -4.64 4.33 0.66
N ALA A 21 -5.23 4.31 -0.54
CA ALA A 21 -6.65 4.55 -0.73
C ALA A 21 -7.48 3.46 -0.04
N LEU A 22 -7.07 2.19 -0.15
CA LEU A 22 -7.70 1.07 0.53
C LEU A 22 -7.69 1.25 2.05
N ALA A 23 -6.55 1.58 2.66
CA ALA A 23 -6.47 1.81 4.10
C ALA A 23 -7.38 2.96 4.55
N CYS A 24 -7.39 4.07 3.81
CA CYS A 24 -8.27 5.20 4.11
C CYS A 24 -9.74 4.81 4.01
N TYR A 25 -10.12 4.04 2.99
CA TYR A 25 -11.47 3.54 2.81
C TYR A 25 -11.89 2.66 3.99
N LEU A 26 -11.05 1.69 4.37
CA LEU A 26 -11.34 0.79 5.49
C LEU A 26 -11.58 1.55 6.80
N VAL A 27 -10.73 2.53 7.12
CA VAL A 27 -10.90 3.38 8.31
C VAL A 27 -12.17 4.21 8.23
N ARG A 28 -12.36 4.98 7.15
CA ARG A 28 -13.50 5.91 7.01
C ARG A 28 -14.85 5.22 7.08
N HIS A 29 -14.91 3.96 6.66
CA HIS A 29 -16.12 3.17 6.68
C HIS A 29 -16.24 2.25 7.91
N GLY A 30 -15.33 2.35 8.88
CA GLY A 30 -15.37 1.54 10.10
C GLY A 30 -15.24 0.02 9.84
N LEU A 31 -14.59 -0.36 8.75
CA LEU A 31 -14.44 -1.77 8.32
C LEU A 31 -13.29 -2.47 9.03
N ILE A 32 -12.47 -1.72 9.77
CA ILE A 32 -11.41 -2.22 10.63
C ILE A 32 -11.49 -1.50 11.97
N ASN A 33 -11.15 -2.21 13.05
CA ASN A 33 -11.16 -1.63 14.38
C ASN A 33 -10.01 -0.63 14.52
N THR A 34 -10.36 0.60 14.87
CA THR A 34 -9.42 1.65 15.28
C THR A 34 -9.47 1.78 16.81
N GLN A 35 -8.33 2.10 17.44
CA GLN A 35 -8.25 2.28 18.89
C GLN A 35 -8.09 3.77 19.21
N GLY A 36 -9.21 4.50 19.22
CA GLY A 36 -9.20 5.95 19.42
C GLY A 36 -8.26 6.64 18.42
N ASP A 37 -7.40 7.52 18.94
CA ASP A 37 -6.43 8.29 18.13
C ASP A 37 -5.13 7.52 17.85
N ALA A 38 -5.04 6.23 18.23
CA ALA A 38 -3.87 5.42 17.93
C ALA A 38 -3.76 5.18 16.41
N PRO A 39 -2.54 5.27 15.84
CA PRO A 39 -2.32 5.01 14.42
C PRO A 39 -2.77 3.59 14.04
N CYS A 40 -3.63 3.49 13.03
CA CYS A 40 -4.04 2.22 12.46
C CYS A 40 -2.96 1.70 11.50
N ILE A 41 -2.69 0.38 11.54
CA ILE A 41 -1.76 -0.29 10.63
C ILE A 41 -2.51 -1.29 9.77
N VAL A 42 -2.45 -1.11 8.46
CA VAL A 42 -2.99 -2.05 7.47
C VAL A 42 -1.83 -2.71 6.74
N ARG A 43 -1.79 -4.05 6.75
CA ARG A 43 -0.82 -4.85 5.98
C ARG A 43 -1.59 -5.56 4.87
N ALA A 44 -1.29 -5.24 3.63
CA ALA A 44 -1.99 -5.74 2.46
C ALA A 44 -1.05 -6.55 1.57
N GLU A 45 -1.51 -7.74 1.17
CA GLU A 45 -0.83 -8.62 0.23
C GLU A 45 -1.22 -8.25 -1.21
N GLN A 46 -0.23 -8.21 -2.11
CA GLN A 46 -0.44 -7.93 -3.52
C GLN A 46 0.58 -8.69 -4.38
N GLY A 47 0.21 -9.01 -5.61
CA GLY A 47 1.10 -9.61 -6.60
C GLY A 47 1.32 -11.12 -6.45
N TYR A 48 0.63 -11.80 -5.55
CA TYR A 48 0.77 -13.24 -5.34
C TYR A 48 0.30 -14.05 -6.55
N GLU A 49 -0.78 -13.62 -7.21
CA GLU A 49 -1.36 -14.29 -8.39
C GLU A 49 -0.50 -14.14 -9.65
N ILE A 50 0.51 -13.28 -9.63
CA ILE A 50 1.46 -13.06 -10.72
C ILE A 50 2.89 -13.40 -10.31
N GLU A 51 3.06 -14.20 -9.24
CA GLU A 51 4.36 -14.67 -8.74
C GLU A 51 5.34 -13.54 -8.37
N ARG A 52 4.81 -12.38 -7.98
CA ARG A 52 5.58 -11.21 -7.54
C ARG A 52 5.06 -10.72 -6.18
N PRO A 53 5.13 -11.56 -5.14
CA PRO A 53 4.52 -11.29 -3.85
C PRO A 53 5.13 -10.06 -3.21
N SER A 54 4.26 -9.16 -2.74
CA SER A 54 4.62 -7.95 -2.03
C SER A 54 3.70 -7.77 -0.84
N LEU A 55 4.26 -7.26 0.25
CA LEU A 55 3.51 -6.88 1.44
C LEU A 55 3.66 -5.37 1.66
N VAL A 56 2.57 -4.64 1.45
CA VAL A 56 2.53 -3.19 1.61
C VAL A 56 1.95 -2.86 2.97
N THR A 57 2.68 -2.06 3.75
CA THR A 57 2.24 -1.59 5.07
C THR A 57 1.82 -0.13 4.97
N THR A 58 0.58 0.16 5.38
CA THR A 58 0.05 1.51 5.47
C THR A 58 -0.21 1.85 6.93
N ARG A 59 0.38 2.95 7.41
CA ARG A 59 0.09 3.54 8.71
C ARG A 59 -0.81 4.75 8.51
N VAL A 60 -1.91 4.81 9.24
CA VAL A 60 -2.91 5.88 9.17
C VAL A 60 -3.04 6.49 10.56
N ALA A 61 -2.61 7.75 10.73
CA ALA A 61 -2.95 8.53 11.90
C ALA A 61 -4.41 9.00 11.81
N LEU A 62 -5.06 9.10 12.98
CA LEU A 62 -6.47 9.43 13.11
C LEU A 62 -6.63 10.64 14.02
N ASP A 63 -7.57 11.50 13.65
CA ASP A 63 -8.11 12.57 14.48
C ASP A 63 -9.63 12.45 14.42
N GLU A 64 -10.28 12.12 15.55
CA GLU A 64 -11.72 11.86 15.60
C GLU A 64 -12.21 10.83 14.55
N ASN A 65 -11.45 9.75 14.34
CA ASN A 65 -11.65 8.74 13.27
C ASN A 65 -11.49 9.25 11.82
N VAL A 66 -11.00 10.46 11.62
CA VAL A 66 -10.67 11.01 10.31
C VAL A 66 -9.19 10.74 10.00
N PRO A 67 -8.83 10.11 8.87
CA PRO A 67 -7.45 9.96 8.44
C PRO A 67 -6.76 11.32 8.20
N THR A 68 -5.61 11.55 8.84
CA THR A 68 -4.81 12.78 8.70
C THR A 68 -3.46 12.51 8.03
N ASP A 69 -2.56 11.79 8.72
CA ASP A 69 -1.22 11.43 8.22
C ASP A 69 -1.18 9.97 7.76
N ILE A 70 -0.86 9.76 6.48
CA ILE A 70 -0.82 8.41 5.91
C ILE A 70 0.57 8.11 5.34
N TRP A 71 1.18 7.06 5.85
CA TRP A 71 2.49 6.57 5.43
C TRP A 71 2.34 5.22 4.79
N VAL A 72 2.89 5.06 3.59
CA VAL A 72 2.91 3.77 2.89
C VAL A 72 4.35 3.35 2.70
N GLY A 73 4.64 2.11 3.05
CA GLY A 73 5.98 1.56 2.94
C GLY A 73 5.99 0.05 2.85
N GLY A 74 7.19 -0.48 2.66
CA GLY A 74 7.46 -1.90 2.58
C GLY A 74 8.96 -2.13 2.57
N LEU A 75 9.37 -3.39 2.69
CA LEU A 75 10.77 -3.76 2.55
C LEU A 75 11.10 -3.93 1.06
N ALA A 76 12.27 -3.46 0.67
CA ALA A 76 12.81 -3.64 -0.68
C ALA A 76 14.15 -4.39 -0.60
N THR A 77 14.43 -5.19 -1.62
CA THR A 77 15.70 -5.91 -1.76
C THR A 77 16.38 -5.48 -3.06
N GLN A 78 17.67 -5.14 -2.98
CA GLN A 78 18.44 -4.80 -4.16
C GLN A 78 18.70 -6.08 -4.98
N VAL A 79 18.15 -6.15 -6.20
CA VAL A 79 18.33 -7.29 -7.11
C VAL A 79 19.48 -7.09 -8.10
N VAL A 80 19.78 -5.84 -8.44
CA VAL A 80 20.86 -5.48 -9.38
C VAL A 80 21.40 -4.10 -9.03
N ARG A 81 22.67 -3.85 -9.34
CA ARG A 81 23.33 -2.55 -9.26
C ARG A 81 24.22 -2.38 -10.48
N GLY A 82 24.24 -1.18 -11.05
CA GLY A 82 25.06 -0.86 -12.21
C GLY A 82 25.28 0.64 -12.36
N GLN A 83 26.00 1.01 -13.41
CA GLN A 83 26.27 2.40 -13.79
C GLN A 83 25.90 2.59 -15.26
N PHE A 84 25.36 3.77 -15.58
CA PHE A 84 25.13 4.18 -16.97
C PHE A 84 26.29 5.06 -17.41
N SER A 85 26.85 4.77 -18.58
CA SER A 85 27.82 5.60 -19.28
C SER A 85 27.16 6.09 -20.56
N VAL A 86 27.22 7.38 -20.83
CA VAL A 86 26.72 8.00 -22.07
C VAL A 86 27.92 8.37 -22.92
#